data_AF-A0A3D5W3K6-F1
#
_entry.id   AF-A0A3D5W3K6-F1
#
_cell.length_a   1.000
_cell.length_b   1.000
_cell.length_c   1.000
_cell.angle_alpha   90.00
_cell.angle_beta   90.00
_cell.angle_gamma   90.00
#
_symmetry.space_group_name_H-M   'P 1'
#
loop_
_entity.id
_entity.type
_entity.pdbx_description
1 polymer ?
#
loop_
_entity_poly.entity_id
_entity_poly.type
_entity_poly.pdbx_seq_one_letter_code
_entity_poly.pdbx_strand_id
1 'polypeptide(L)'
;MWVFGKFISETGARAQINDDRVRIRSLPSTGADSDVLGLLDKGTAVDVKSRKGDWIRLRVTSAVAGWVDGTRLTTPGAVSADWQERWDAIRSEVAR
;
A
#
# COMPACT_ATOMS: atom_id res chain seq x y z
N MET A 1 0.86 3.09 0.09
CA MET A 1 -0.35 3.61 -0.59
C MET A 1 -1.44 3.85 0.44
N TRP A 2 -2.40 4.73 0.13
CA TRP A 2 -3.41 5.22 1.06
C TRP A 2 -4.83 5.02 0.54
N VAL A 3 -5.75 4.67 1.43
CA VAL A 3 -7.19 4.59 1.18
C VAL A 3 -7.91 5.28 2.34
N PHE A 4 -9.05 5.91 2.06
CA PHE A 4 -9.87 6.52 3.09
C PHE A 4 -10.49 5.44 3.98
N GLY A 5 -10.38 5.59 5.30
CA GLY A 5 -10.70 4.55 6.28
C GLY A 5 -12.14 4.06 6.21
N LYS A 6 -13.08 4.90 5.78
CA LYS A 6 -14.49 4.49 5.58
C LYS A 6 -14.66 3.34 4.58
N PHE A 7 -13.69 3.13 3.69
CA PHE A 7 -13.72 2.08 2.68
C PHE A 7 -13.05 0.76 3.13
N ILE A 8 -12.62 0.69 4.39
CA ILE A 8 -11.95 -0.48 4.96
C ILE A 8 -12.82 -1.02 6.08
N SER A 9 -13.10 -2.32 6.01
CA SER A 9 -13.73 -3.08 7.08
C SER A 9 -12.67 -3.94 7.75
N GLU A 10 -12.55 -3.80 9.07
CA GLU A 10 -11.61 -4.56 9.89
C GLU A 10 -12.38 -5.53 10.79
N THR A 11 -11.95 -6.80 10.84
CA THR A 11 -12.55 -7.84 11.67
C THR A 11 -11.45 -8.67 12.29
N GLY A 12 -11.18 -8.43 13.58
CA GLY A 12 -10.01 -8.98 14.26
C GLY A 12 -8.72 -8.53 13.57
N ALA A 13 -7.90 -9.49 13.16
CA ALA A 13 -6.65 -9.23 12.45
C ALA A 13 -6.80 -9.06 10.93
N ARG A 14 -8.02 -9.21 10.38
CA ARG A 14 -8.27 -9.11 8.93
C ARG A 14 -8.77 -7.72 8.57
N ALA A 15 -8.35 -7.21 7.43
CA ALA A 15 -8.88 -5.99 6.83
C ALA A 15 -9.17 -6.21 5.34
N GLN A 16 -10.29 -5.66 4.87
CA GLN A 16 -10.70 -5.77 3.47
C GLN A 16 -11.41 -4.51 3.00
N ILE A 17 -11.40 -4.30 1.69
CA ILE A 17 -12.17 -3.24 1.04
C ILE A 17 -13.67 -3.59 1.09
N ASN A 18 -14.51 -2.60 1.42
CA ASN A 18 -15.94 -2.80 1.67
C ASN A 18 -16.87 -2.29 0.54
N ASP A 19 -16.30 -1.64 -0.47
CA ASP A 19 -17.01 -1.04 -1.60
C ASP A 19 -16.24 -1.27 -2.92
N ASP A 20 -16.89 -1.13 -4.05
CA ASP A 20 -16.27 -1.37 -5.36
C ASP A 20 -15.54 -0.13 -5.89
N ARG A 21 -14.48 -0.35 -6.67
CA ARG A 21 -13.70 0.71 -7.34
C ARG A 21 -13.20 1.80 -6.39
N VAL A 22 -12.73 1.41 -5.21
CA VAL A 22 -12.14 2.31 -4.22
C VAL A 22 -10.78 2.80 -4.70
N ARG A 23 -10.59 4.13 -4.73
CA ARG A 23 -9.36 4.75 -5.19
C ARG A 23 -8.22 4.56 -4.18
N ILE A 24 -7.10 4.06 -4.67
CA ILE A 24 -5.82 4.03 -3.97
C ILE A 24 -5.05 5.31 -4.30
N ARG A 25 -4.46 5.95 -3.30
CA ARG A 25 -3.72 7.20 -3.47
C ARG A 25 -2.28 7.16 -3.02
N SER A 26 -1.46 8.03 -3.61
CA SER A 26 -0.04 8.20 -3.23
C SER A 26 0.12 8.89 -1.88
N LEU A 27 -0.76 9.84 -1.55
CA LEU A 27 -0.80 10.59 -0.29
C LEU A 27 -2.18 10.50 0.40
N PRO A 28 -2.26 10.72 1.72
CA PRO A 28 -3.52 10.76 2.48
C PRO A 28 -4.23 12.11 2.27
N SER A 29 -4.58 12.40 1.02
CA SER A 29 -5.15 13.66 0.56
C SER A 29 -5.99 13.41 -0.68
N THR A 30 -7.02 14.23 -0.89
CA THR A 30 -7.76 14.32 -2.17
C THR A 30 -7.31 15.50 -3.04
N GLY A 31 -6.31 16.26 -2.57
CA GLY A 31 -5.74 17.39 -3.28
C GLY A 31 -4.93 17.00 -4.52
N ALA A 32 -4.50 18.02 -5.27
CA ALA A 32 -3.76 17.86 -6.52
C ALA A 32 -2.36 17.24 -6.35
N ASP A 33 -1.85 17.18 -5.12
CA ASP A 33 -0.58 16.53 -4.76
C ASP A 33 -0.69 15.01 -4.63
N SER A 34 -1.92 14.47 -4.68
CA SER A 34 -2.23 13.08 -4.38
C SER A 34 -2.78 12.33 -5.60
N ASP A 35 -1.89 11.64 -6.28
CA ASP A 35 -2.20 10.81 -7.45
C ASP A 35 -3.06 9.60 -7.09
N VAL A 36 -3.98 9.24 -7.99
CA VAL A 36 -4.73 7.98 -7.93
C VAL A 36 -3.88 6.89 -8.59
N LEU A 37 -3.47 5.90 -7.80
CA LEU A 37 -2.56 4.84 -8.22
C LEU A 37 -3.28 3.60 -8.78
N GLY A 38 -4.59 3.51 -8.56
CA GLY A 38 -5.38 2.35 -8.97
C GLY A 38 -6.72 2.30 -8.25
N LEU A 39 -7.44 1.21 -8.51
CA LEU A 39 -8.74 0.91 -7.93
C LEU A 39 -8.68 -0.46 -7.23
N LEU A 40 -9.38 -0.59 -6.10
CA LEU A 40 -9.61 -1.87 -5.42
C LEU A 40 -11.11 -2.15 -5.41
N ASP A 41 -11.47 -3.41 -5.63
CA ASP A 41 -12.85 -3.86 -5.55
C ASP A 41 -13.17 -4.44 -4.18
N LYS A 42 -14.47 -4.55 -3.90
CA LYS A 42 -14.97 -5.06 -2.64
C LYS A 42 -14.46 -6.47 -2.37
N GLY A 43 -14.12 -6.73 -1.12
CA GLY A 43 -13.54 -8.00 -0.67
C GLY A 43 -12.04 -8.12 -0.89
N THR A 44 -11.38 -7.14 -1.54
CA THR A 44 -9.91 -7.15 -1.64
C THR A 44 -9.30 -7.11 -0.25
N ALA A 45 -8.52 -8.15 0.09
CA ALA A 45 -7.78 -8.22 1.34
C ALA A 45 -6.62 -7.21 1.33
N VAL A 46 -6.43 -6.52 2.46
CA VAL A 46 -5.38 -5.51 2.61
C VAL A 46 -4.69 -5.66 3.96
N ASP A 47 -3.41 -5.35 4.01
CA ASP A 47 -2.69 -5.22 5.27
C ASP A 47 -2.67 -3.76 5.73
N VAL A 48 -3.27 -3.46 6.87
CA VAL A 48 -3.15 -2.16 7.52
C VAL A 48 -1.74 -1.99 8.09
N LYS A 49 -1.05 -0.92 7.70
CA LYS A 49 0.32 -0.61 8.17
C LYS A 49 0.36 0.59 9.11
N SER A 50 -0.43 1.62 8.85
CA SER A 50 -0.58 2.76 9.76
C SER A 50 -1.82 3.58 9.46
N ARG A 51 -2.16 4.53 10.33
CA ARG A 51 -3.25 5.48 10.15
C ARG A 51 -2.73 6.92 10.21
N LYS A 52 -3.39 7.83 9.49
CA LYS A 52 -3.14 9.28 9.57
C LYS A 52 -4.46 10.02 9.31
N GLY A 53 -5.05 10.53 10.38
CA GLY A 53 -6.41 11.06 10.34
C GLY A 53 -7.38 10.00 9.81
N ASP A 54 -8.20 10.37 8.85
CA ASP A 54 -9.18 9.48 8.22
C ASP A 54 -8.58 8.52 7.19
N TRP A 55 -7.26 8.53 7.00
CA TRP A 55 -6.60 7.71 5.99
C TRP A 55 -5.86 6.53 6.62
N ILE A 56 -5.89 5.42 5.89
CA ILE A 56 -5.20 4.19 6.25
C ILE A 56 -4.11 3.94 5.21
N ARG A 57 -2.88 3.76 5.69
CA ARG A 57 -1.76 3.28 4.88
C ARG A 57 -1.81 1.78 4.87
N LEU A 58 -1.79 1.21 3.67
CA LEU A 58 -1.88 -0.22 3.47
C LEU A 58 -0.82 -0.76 2.52
N ARG A 59 -0.60 -2.08 2.62
CA ARG A 59 0.08 -2.89 1.61
C ARG A 59 -0.98 -3.79 0.98
N VAL A 60 -1.14 -3.69 -0.33
CA VAL A 60 -1.98 -4.65 -1.07
C VAL A 60 -1.13 -5.90 -1.27
N THR A 61 -1.68 -7.04 -0.88
CA THR A 61 -1.01 -8.35 -0.97
C THR A 61 -1.41 -9.12 -2.23
N SER A 62 -2.47 -8.69 -2.92
CA SER A 62 -2.94 -9.18 -4.22
C SER A 62 -2.60 -8.23 -5.38
N ALA A 63 -2.75 -8.71 -6.62
CA ALA A 63 -2.58 -7.87 -7.80
C ALA A 63 -3.62 -6.73 -7.82
N VAL A 64 -3.15 -5.49 -7.97
CA VAL A 64 -4.01 -4.31 -8.17
C VAL A 64 -4.38 -4.25 -9.65
N ALA A 65 -5.68 -4.25 -9.97
CA ALA A 65 -6.13 -3.91 -11.32
C ALA A 65 -6.10 -2.38 -11.48
N GLY A 66 -5.08 -1.84 -12.15
CA GLY A 66 -5.04 -0.40 -12.40
C GLY A 66 -3.76 0.13 -13.03
N TRP A 67 -3.94 1.07 -13.96
CA TRP A 67 -2.93 1.72 -14.78
C TRP A 67 -1.90 2.46 -13.94
N VAL A 68 -0.65 2.03 -14.06
CA VAL A 68 0.49 2.77 -13.58
C VAL A 68 0.92 3.70 -14.71
N ASP A 69 0.68 5.00 -14.57
CA ASP A 69 1.48 5.97 -15.32
C ASP A 69 2.94 5.77 -14.85
N GLY A 70 3.76 5.22 -15.74
CA GLY A 70 5.10 4.69 -15.45
C GLY A 70 6.08 5.69 -14.86
N THR A 71 5.70 6.95 -14.71
CA THR A 71 6.57 8.04 -14.28
C THR A 71 6.55 8.33 -12.78
N ARG A 72 5.63 7.77 -11.96
CA ARG A 72 5.48 8.21 -10.55
C ARG A 72 5.30 7.13 -9.48
N LEU A 73 5.43 5.84 -9.79
CA LEU A 73 5.55 4.84 -8.73
C LEU A 73 6.96 4.80 -8.15
N THR A 74 7.20 5.58 -7.08
CA THR A 74 8.18 5.15 -6.08
C THR A 74 7.55 4.04 -5.25
N THR A 75 7.71 2.81 -5.73
CA THR A 75 7.37 1.59 -4.99
C THR A 75 8.19 1.55 -3.69
N PRO A 76 7.60 1.53 -2.50
CA PRO A 76 8.31 1.06 -1.32
C PRO A 76 8.38 -0.46 -1.43
N GLY A 77 9.54 -0.98 -1.84
CA GLY A 77 9.83 -2.41 -1.84
C GLY A 77 9.54 -3.12 -3.16
N ALA A 78 10.15 -2.67 -4.25
CA ALA A 78 10.54 -3.63 -5.29
C ALA A 78 11.60 -4.55 -4.68
N VAL A 79 11.15 -5.68 -4.13
CA VAL A 79 12.04 -6.78 -3.76
C VAL A 79 12.46 -7.44 -5.06
N SER A 80 13.47 -6.87 -5.73
CA SER A 80 14.31 -7.66 -6.63
C SER A 80 15.22 -8.52 -5.76
N ALA A 81 15.70 -9.64 -6.30
CA ALA A 81 16.64 -10.54 -5.62
C ALA A 81 17.87 -9.79 -5.05
N ASP A 82 18.24 -8.66 -5.66
CA ASP A 82 19.32 -7.77 -5.22
C ASP A 82 19.03 -7.04 -3.88
N TRP A 83 17.77 -6.93 -3.47
CA TRP A 83 17.37 -6.31 -2.20
C TRP A 83 17.55 -7.28 -1.01
N GLN A 84 17.30 -8.57 -1.23
CA GLN A 84 17.46 -9.61 -0.21
C GLN A 84 18.95 -9.75 0.18
N GLU A 85 19.85 -9.76 -0.80
CA GLU A 85 21.30 -9.79 -0.55
C GLU A 85 21.78 -8.53 0.21
N ARG A 86 21.27 -7.35 -0.15
CA ARG A 86 21.60 -6.09 0.54
C ARG A 86 21.09 -6.04 1.98
N TRP A 87 19.96 -6.67 2.29
CA TRP A 87 19.39 -6.71 3.63
C TRP A 87 20.15 -7.68 4.56
N ASP A 88 20.60 -8.81 4.04
CA ASP A 88 21.39 -9.77 4.83
C ASP A 88 22.84 -9.31 5.06
N ALA A 89 23.43 -8.54 4.13
CA ALA A 89 24.73 -7.90 4.33
C ALA A 89 24.73 -6.88 5.49
N ILE A 90 23.68 -6.07 5.62
CA ILE A 90 23.56 -5.06 6.68
C ILE A 90 23.40 -5.70 8.06
N ARG A 91 22.71 -6.86 8.15
CA ARG A 91 22.53 -7.56 9.44
C ARG A 91 23.78 -8.26 9.95
N SER A 92 24.76 -8.55 9.09
CA SER A 92 26.03 -9.16 9.50
C SER A 92 27.02 -8.16 10.11
N GLU A 93 26.81 -6.86 9.96
CA GLU A 93 27.75 -5.83 10.44
C GLU A 93 27.39 -5.31 11.86
N VAL A 94 26.19 -5.62 12.35
CA VAL A 94 25.70 -5.23 13.69
C VAL A 94 25.99 -6.31 14.76
N ALA A 95 26.64 -7.41 14.39
CA ALA A 95 27.01 -8.52 15.28
C ALA A 95 28.53 -8.60 15.56
N ARG A 96 29.17 -7.46 15.81
CA ARG A 96 30.48 -7.40 16.48
C ARG A 96 30.44 -6.44 17.66
#